data_AF-A0A0P7U9D3-F1
#
_entry.id   AF-A0A0P7U9D3-F1
#
_cell.length_a   1.000
_cell.length_b   1.000
_cell.length_c   1.000
_cell.angle_alpha   90.00
_cell.angle_beta   90.00
_cell.angle_gamma   90.00
#
_symmetry.space_group_name_H-M   'P 1'
#
loop_
_entity.id
_entity.type
_entity.pdbx_description
1 polymer ?
#
loop_
_entity_poly.entity_id
_entity_poly.type
_entity_poly.pdbx_seq_one_letter_code
_entity_poly.pdbx_strand_id
1 'polypeptide(L)'
;MEVEVAIRLLYMLGEALPASQGAHFSGDGAKASALQDMMRMLVTCGVSEYQHTSVTLEFFETVVRYDKFFIVEPQHIPNVLMAFLDHRGLRHSSPKVRSRVAYLFSRYVKTLHKHMNAFIEDILSQLQDLLDLSP
;
A
#
# COMPACT_ATOMS: atom_id res chain seq x y z
N MET A 1 18.13 4.82 -6.99
CA MET A 1 18.72 3.60 -6.41
C MET A 1 18.58 3.57 -4.89
N GLU A 2 19.00 4.62 -4.16
CA GLU A 2 18.91 4.63 -2.68
C GLU A 2 17.49 4.45 -2.12
N VAL A 3 16.51 5.15 -2.72
CA VAL A 3 15.09 5.07 -2.30
C VAL A 3 14.54 3.65 -2.47
N GLU A 4 14.82 3.01 -3.60
CA GLU A 4 14.41 1.61 -3.86
C GLU A 4 14.99 0.66 -2.81
N VAL A 5 16.28 0.80 -2.49
CA VAL A 5 16.95 -0.01 -1.47
C VAL A 5 16.33 0.22 -0.09
N ALA A 6 15.99 1.45 0.27
CA ALA A 6 15.36 1.75 1.55
C ALA A 6 13.99 1.07 1.69
N ILE A 7 13.14 1.15 0.67
CA ILE A 7 11.84 0.47 0.67
C ILE A 7 12.04 -1.05 0.70
N ARG A 8 13.01 -1.57 -0.07
CA ARG A 8 13.32 -3.00 -0.11
C ARG A 8 13.77 -3.53 1.25
N LEU A 9 14.59 -2.78 1.98
CA LEU A 9 15.01 -3.13 3.34
C LEU A 9 13.81 -3.16 4.30
N LEU A 10 12.93 -2.16 4.22
CA LEU A 10 11.68 -2.15 4.98
C LEU A 10 10.79 -3.33 4.62
N TYR A 11 10.67 -3.70 3.35
CA TYR A 11 9.93 -4.87 2.90
C TYR A 11 10.46 -6.18 3.52
N MET A 12 11.78 -6.38 3.49
CA MET A 12 12.44 -7.57 4.02
C MET A 12 12.34 -7.68 5.55
N LEU A 13 12.23 -6.55 6.26
CA LEU A 13 12.12 -6.54 7.72
C LEU A 13 10.94 -7.40 8.23
N GLY A 14 9.87 -7.53 7.46
CA GLY A 14 8.68 -8.30 7.82
C GLY A 14 8.92 -9.80 7.79
N GLU A 15 9.95 -10.26 7.07
CA GLU A 15 10.38 -11.66 7.08
C GLU A 15 11.34 -11.94 8.24
N ALA A 16 12.09 -10.93 8.68
CA ALA A 16 13.05 -11.03 9.78
C ALA A 16 12.41 -10.88 11.17
N LEU A 17 11.30 -10.15 11.28
CA LEU A 17 10.60 -9.95 12.55
C LEU A 17 9.61 -11.10 12.83
N PRO A 18 9.76 -11.84 13.93
CA PRO A 18 8.80 -12.87 14.31
C PRO A 18 7.45 -12.21 14.56
N ALA A 19 6.48 -12.46 13.67
CA ALA A 19 5.13 -11.97 13.84
C ALA A 19 4.43 -12.84 14.88
N SER A 20 4.07 -12.28 16.03
CA SER A 20 3.08 -12.90 16.91
C SER A 20 1.75 -12.96 16.16
N GLN A 21 1.44 -14.13 15.59
CA GLN A 21 0.22 -14.38 14.79
C GLN A 21 0.05 -13.46 13.56
N GLY A 22 1.14 -13.06 12.90
CA GLY A 22 1.07 -12.23 11.69
C GLY A 22 0.82 -10.74 11.95
N ALA A 23 0.88 -10.30 13.21
CA ALA A 23 0.62 -8.91 13.58
C ALA A 23 1.90 -8.23 14.07
N HIS A 24 2.65 -7.65 13.12
CA HIS A 24 3.88 -6.90 13.41
C HIS A 24 3.65 -5.62 14.24
N PHE A 25 2.38 -5.19 14.36
CA PHE A 25 1.96 -3.98 15.07
C PHE A 25 1.18 -4.28 16.36
N SER A 26 1.11 -5.54 16.80
CA SER A 26 0.53 -5.91 18.09
C SER A 26 1.47 -6.85 18.83
N GLY A 27 2.17 -6.35 19.86
CA GLY A 27 3.18 -7.11 20.58
C GLY A 27 4.18 -6.21 21.31
N ASP A 28 5.45 -6.62 21.34
CA ASP A 28 6.59 -5.90 21.93
C ASP A 28 6.59 -4.42 21.50
N GLY A 29 6.24 -3.53 22.43
CA GLY A 29 5.89 -2.13 22.15
C GLY A 29 7.02 -1.34 21.49
N ALA A 30 8.28 -1.65 21.80
CA ALA A 30 9.43 -0.95 21.23
C ALA A 30 9.62 -1.29 19.74
N LYS A 31 9.50 -2.58 19.36
CA LYS A 31 9.64 -3.03 17.97
C LYS A 31 8.45 -2.63 17.11
N ALA A 32 7.25 -2.74 17.68
CA ALA A 32 6.03 -2.28 17.02
C ALA A 32 6.12 -0.78 16.72
N SER A 33 6.61 0.03 17.67
CA SER A 33 6.80 1.48 17.48
C SER A 33 7.76 1.81 16.32
N ALA A 34 8.92 1.16 16.24
CA ALA A 34 9.91 1.47 15.20
C ALA A 34 9.39 1.14 13.78
N LEU A 35 8.75 -0.02 13.61
CA LEU A 35 8.15 -0.39 12.31
C LEU A 35 6.99 0.54 11.96
N GLN A 36 6.19 0.94 12.96
CA GLN A 36 5.09 1.88 12.78
C GLN A 36 5.60 3.26 12.33
N ASP A 37 6.70 3.75 12.90
CA ASP A 37 7.33 5.00 12.47
C ASP A 37 7.88 4.92 11.04
N MET A 38 8.52 3.80 10.66
CA MET A 38 9.00 3.57 9.29
C MET A 38 7.85 3.51 8.29
N MET A 39 6.75 2.82 8.63
CA MET A 39 5.54 2.78 7.80
C MET A 39 4.90 4.15 7.67
N ARG A 40 4.80 4.91 8.77
CA ARG A 40 4.30 6.28 8.76
C ARG A 40 5.14 7.16 7.84
N MET A 41 6.46 7.03 7.90
CA MET A 41 7.38 7.74 7.00
C MET A 41 7.15 7.34 5.55
N LEU A 42 7.08 6.04 5.23
CA LEU A 42 6.84 5.54 3.88
C LEU A 42 5.57 6.14 3.25
N VAL A 43 4.48 6.21 4.01
CA VAL A 43 3.18 6.68 3.50
C VAL A 43 3.02 8.21 3.56
N THR A 44 4.00 8.96 4.06
CA THR A 44 3.90 10.44 4.18
C THR A 44 5.03 11.19 3.47
N CYS A 45 6.17 10.55 3.18
CA CYS A 45 7.32 11.22 2.56
C CYS A 45 7.18 11.50 1.05
N GLY A 46 6.05 11.15 0.44
CA GLY A 46 5.79 11.39 -1.00
C GLY A 46 6.49 10.42 -1.94
N VAL A 47 7.05 9.31 -1.43
CA VAL A 47 7.78 8.34 -2.26
C VAL A 47 6.91 7.68 -3.34
N SER A 48 5.59 7.64 -3.14
CA SER A 48 4.63 7.14 -4.13
C SER A 48 4.61 7.94 -5.43
N GLU A 49 5.10 9.19 -5.43
CA GLU A 49 5.21 10.06 -6.62
C GLU A 49 6.47 9.77 -7.46
N TYR A 50 7.38 8.90 -7.00
CA TYR A 50 8.56 8.55 -7.78
C TYR A 50 8.17 7.85 -9.08
N GLN A 51 8.61 8.39 -10.22
CA GLN A 51 8.25 7.91 -11.55
C GLN A 51 8.92 6.58 -11.95
N HIS A 52 9.93 6.14 -11.19
CA HIS A 52 10.65 4.91 -11.52
C HIS A 52 9.82 3.68 -11.13
N THR A 53 9.48 2.85 -12.12
CA THR A 53 8.58 1.69 -11.95
C THR A 53 8.95 0.76 -10.80
N SER A 54 10.24 0.48 -10.58
CA SER A 54 10.66 -0.37 -9.44
C SER A 54 10.27 0.23 -8.09
N VAL A 55 10.39 1.56 -7.94
CA VAL A 55 10.03 2.26 -6.70
C VAL A 55 8.51 2.22 -6.50
N THR A 56 7.75 2.45 -7.57
CA THR A 56 6.28 2.35 -7.55
C THR A 56 5.82 0.97 -7.07
N LEU A 57 6.37 -0.10 -7.65
CA LEU A 57 6.01 -1.46 -7.27
C LEU A 57 6.44 -1.77 -5.84
N GLU A 58 7.67 -1.45 -5.45
CA GLU A 58 8.16 -1.72 -4.10
C GLU A 58 7.32 -0.99 -3.04
N PHE A 59 6.88 0.25 -3.34
CA PHE A 59 5.96 1.00 -2.48
C PHE A 59 4.65 0.24 -2.25
N PHE A 60 3.92 -0.12 -3.31
CA PHE A 60 2.64 -0.82 -3.18
C PHE A 60 2.79 -2.20 -2.54
N GLU A 61 3.86 -2.92 -2.88
CA GLU A 61 4.13 -4.22 -2.29
C GLU A 61 4.41 -4.15 -0.79
N THR A 62 5.16 -3.12 -0.36
CA THR A 62 5.45 -2.88 1.07
C THR A 62 4.21 -2.48 1.84
N VAL A 63 3.42 -1.55 1.29
CA VAL A 63 2.13 -1.12 1.87
C VAL A 63 1.19 -2.29 2.08
N VAL A 64 1.07 -3.19 1.09
CA VAL A 64 0.18 -4.37 1.19
C VAL A 64 0.77 -5.45 2.10
N ARG A 65 2.10 -5.61 2.16
CA ARG A 65 2.75 -6.53 3.11
C ARG A 65 2.40 -6.16 4.55
N TYR A 66 2.41 -4.87 4.86
CA TYR A 66 2.12 -4.33 6.19
C TYR A 66 0.71 -3.76 6.30
N ASP A 67 -0.28 -4.36 5.64
CA ASP A 67 -1.67 -3.89 5.65
C ASP A 67 -2.27 -3.74 7.07
N LYS A 68 -1.78 -4.51 8.04
CA LYS A 68 -2.16 -4.40 9.47
C LYS A 68 -1.81 -3.07 10.11
N PHE A 69 -0.84 -2.33 9.57
CA PHE A 69 -0.52 -0.95 10.00
C PHE A 69 -1.77 -0.07 9.98
N PHE A 70 -2.58 -0.17 8.92
CA PHE A 70 -3.77 0.67 8.73
C PHE A 70 -4.94 0.30 9.64
N ILE A 71 -4.85 -0.81 10.37
CA ILE A 71 -5.82 -1.12 11.44
C ILE A 71 -5.50 -0.30 12.69
N VAL A 72 -4.21 -0.03 12.94
CA VAL A 72 -3.74 0.77 14.08
C VAL A 72 -3.76 2.27 13.73
N GLU A 73 -3.42 2.62 12.49
CA GLU A 73 -3.42 4.00 11.99
C GLU A 73 -4.29 4.18 10.73
N PRO A 74 -5.63 4.12 10.87
CA PRO A 74 -6.55 4.24 9.75
C PRO A 74 -6.52 5.61 9.05
N GLN A 75 -6.01 6.66 9.71
CA GLN A 75 -5.88 7.99 9.12
C GLN A 75 -4.99 8.04 7.86
N HIS A 76 -4.14 7.03 7.64
CA HIS A 76 -3.27 6.95 6.47
C HIS A 76 -3.92 6.23 5.27
N ILE A 77 -5.09 5.61 5.45
CA ILE A 77 -5.82 4.91 4.38
C ILE A 77 -6.10 5.83 3.18
N PRO A 78 -6.63 7.07 3.35
CA PRO A 78 -7.01 7.90 2.21
C PRO A 78 -5.83 8.21 1.27
N ASN A 79 -4.64 8.47 1.83
CA ASN A 79 -3.46 8.80 1.01
C ASN A 79 -3.01 7.61 0.15
N VAL A 80 -2.97 6.43 0.74
CA VAL A 80 -2.60 5.19 0.04
C VAL A 80 -3.67 4.80 -0.98
N LEU A 81 -4.94 4.97 -0.62
CA LEU A 81 -6.06 4.69 -1.51
C LEU A 81 -6.01 5.59 -2.75
N MET A 82 -5.72 6.87 -2.58
CA MET A 82 -5.52 7.80 -3.70
C MET A 82 -4.38 7.34 -4.62
N ALA A 83 -3.26 6.89 -4.05
CA ALA A 83 -2.15 6.36 -4.84
C ALA A 83 -2.54 5.11 -5.64
N PHE A 84 -3.38 4.23 -5.09
CA PHE A 84 -3.92 3.10 -5.85
C PHE A 84 -4.79 3.56 -7.03
N LEU A 85 -5.66 4.54 -6.83
CA LEU A 85 -6.71 4.90 -7.81
C LEU A 85 -6.22 5.81 -8.94
N ASP A 86 -5.12 6.55 -8.74
CA ASP A 86 -4.63 7.51 -9.72
C ASP A 86 -3.53 6.96 -10.66
N HIS A 87 -2.84 7.88 -11.35
CA HIS A 87 -1.78 7.60 -12.32
C HIS A 87 -0.57 6.83 -11.74
N ARG A 88 -0.39 6.80 -10.42
CA ARG A 88 0.65 6.02 -9.75
C ARG A 88 0.32 4.53 -9.76
N GLY A 89 -0.96 4.18 -9.71
CA GLY A 89 -1.44 2.81 -9.53
C GLY A 89 -2.23 2.26 -10.71
N LEU A 90 -3.56 2.20 -10.56
CA LEU A 90 -4.47 1.58 -11.52
C LEU A 90 -4.50 2.29 -12.87
N ARG A 91 -4.08 3.56 -12.92
CA ARG A 91 -4.00 4.35 -14.16
C ARG A 91 -2.56 4.51 -14.67
N HIS A 92 -1.64 3.73 -14.13
CA HIS A 92 -0.24 3.78 -14.52
C HIS A 92 -0.04 3.47 -16.01
N SER A 93 0.92 4.13 -16.67
CA SER A 93 1.17 4.02 -18.11
C SER A 93 1.53 2.59 -18.55
N SER A 94 2.34 1.89 -17.76
CA SER A 94 2.73 0.49 -17.99
C SER A 94 1.61 -0.50 -17.67
N PRO A 95 1.15 -1.33 -18.63
CA PRO A 95 0.14 -2.37 -18.40
C PRO A 95 0.56 -3.40 -17.35
N LYS A 96 1.85 -3.77 -17.32
CA LYS A 96 2.39 -4.72 -16.34
C LYS A 96 2.24 -4.20 -14.90
N VAL A 97 2.47 -2.91 -14.71
CA VAL A 97 2.30 -2.25 -13.41
C VAL A 97 0.83 -2.23 -13.04
N ARG A 98 -0.07 -1.82 -13.95
CA ARG A 98 -1.52 -1.81 -13.69
C ARG A 98 -2.03 -3.16 -13.23
N SER A 99 -1.66 -4.25 -13.91
CA SER A 99 -2.08 -5.60 -13.53
C SER A 99 -1.60 -5.99 -12.12
N ARG A 100 -0.34 -5.68 -11.79
CA ARG A 100 0.21 -5.95 -10.45
C ARG A 100 -0.46 -5.11 -9.37
N VAL A 101 -0.65 -3.82 -9.63
CA VAL A 101 -1.29 -2.89 -8.69
C VAL A 101 -2.76 -3.24 -8.49
N ALA A 102 -3.49 -3.67 -9.52
CA ALA A 102 -4.87 -4.13 -9.38
C ALA A 102 -5.00 -5.32 -8.43
N TYR A 103 -4.09 -6.28 -8.53
CA TYR A 103 -4.03 -7.39 -7.58
C TYR A 103 -3.74 -6.90 -6.15
N LEU A 104 -2.73 -6.03 -5.98
CA LEU A 104 -2.37 -5.47 -4.68
C LEU A 104 -3.51 -4.66 -4.06
N PHE A 105 -4.21 -3.86 -4.85
CA PHE A 105 -5.40 -3.11 -4.47
C PHE A 105 -6.51 -4.03 -3.96
N SER A 106 -6.79 -5.12 -4.69
CA SER A 106 -7.82 -6.09 -4.26
C SER A 106 -7.49 -6.72 -2.90
N ARG A 107 -6.21 -7.01 -2.65
CA ARG A 107 -5.73 -7.51 -1.34
C ARG A 107 -5.88 -6.47 -0.25
N TYR A 108 -5.48 -5.22 -0.53
CA TYR A 108 -5.57 -4.10 0.40
C TYR A 108 -7.01 -3.87 0.88
N VAL A 109 -7.94 -3.76 -0.07
CA VAL A 109 -9.38 -3.59 0.20
C VAL A 109 -9.93 -4.78 0.98
N LYS A 110 -9.55 -6.01 0.61
CA LYS A 110 -10.00 -7.22 1.31
C LYS A 110 -9.57 -7.24 2.77
N THR A 111 -8.31 -6.93 3.07
CA THR A 111 -7.84 -6.89 4.46
C THR A 111 -8.51 -5.77 5.25
N LEU A 112 -8.69 -4.60 4.63
CA LEU A 112 -9.21 -3.41 5.30
C LEU A 112 -10.72 -3.22 5.16
N HIS A 113 -11.49 -4.24 4.74
CA HIS A 113 -12.92 -4.14 4.43
C HIS A 113 -13.75 -3.36 5.47
N LYS A 114 -13.44 -3.50 6.77
CA LYS A 114 -14.13 -2.78 7.85
C LYS A 114 -13.98 -1.25 7.78
N HIS A 115 -12.90 -0.76 7.21
CA HIS A 115 -12.60 0.66 7.02
C HIS A 115 -13.01 1.18 5.64
N MET A 116 -13.41 0.30 4.71
CA MET A 116 -13.68 0.68 3.32
C MET A 116 -15.03 1.38 3.15
N ASN A 117 -16.00 1.17 4.04
CA ASN A 117 -17.36 1.71 3.92
C ASN A 117 -17.40 3.23 3.63
N ALA A 118 -16.50 4.00 4.24
CA ALA A 118 -16.42 5.45 4.05
C ALA A 118 -15.91 5.87 2.66
N PHE A 119 -15.33 4.96 1.88
CA PHE A 119 -14.67 5.24 0.61
C PHE A 119 -15.28 4.48 -0.57
N ILE A 120 -16.30 3.63 -0.35
CA ILE A 120 -16.86 2.75 -1.40
C ILE A 120 -17.35 3.56 -2.60
N GLU A 121 -18.10 4.65 -2.37
CA GLU A 121 -18.66 5.46 -3.47
C GLU A 121 -17.54 6.07 -4.33
N ASP A 122 -16.54 6.68 -3.69
CA ASP A 122 -15.39 7.26 -4.38
C ASP A 122 -14.58 6.20 -5.14
N ILE A 123 -14.33 5.05 -4.51
CA ILE A 123 -13.63 3.93 -5.16
C ILE A 123 -14.39 3.49 -6.41
N LEU A 124 -15.69 3.26 -6.31
CA LEU A 124 -16.49 2.78 -7.42
C LEU A 124 -16.56 3.82 -8.56
N SER A 125 -16.70 5.10 -8.22
CA SER A 125 -16.67 6.19 -9.20
C SER A 125 -15.34 6.24 -9.95
N GLN A 126 -14.21 6.08 -9.24
CA GLN A 126 -12.87 6.10 -9.83
C GLN A 126 -12.52 4.83 -10.62
N LEU A 127 -13.25 3.74 -10.45
CA LEU A 127 -13.02 2.48 -11.17
C LEU A 127 -13.89 2.34 -12.43
N GLN A 128 -14.98 3.11 -12.55
CA GLN A 128 -16.01 2.87 -13.56
C GLN A 128 -15.48 2.81 -14.99
N ASP A 129 -14.63 3.76 -15.37
CA ASP A 129 -14.01 3.83 -16.72
C ASP A 129 -12.93 2.77 -16.94
N LEU A 130 -12.33 2.25 -15.88
CA LEU A 130 -11.35 1.15 -15.96
C LEU A 130 -12.00 -0.22 -16.20
N LEU A 131 -13.32 -0.31 -15.98
CA LEU A 131 -14.11 -1.52 -16.14
C LEU A 131 -14.84 -1.59 -17.48
N ASP A 132 -14.73 -0.54 -18.31
CA ASP A 132 -15.35 -0.53 -19.63
C ASP A 132 -14.63 -1.52 -20.54
N LEU A 133 -15.28 -2.65 -20.81
CA LEU A 133 -14.78 -3.65 -21.75
C LEU A 133 -15.11 -3.13 -23.15
N SER A 134 -14.18 -2.37 -23.74
CA SER A 134 -14.31 -1.97 -25.13
C SER A 134 -14.49 -3.22 -26.00
N PRO A 135 -15.51 -3.26 -26.89
CA PRO A 135 -15.88 -4.45 -27.67
C PRO A 135 -14.79 -4.92 -28.65
#